data_AF-A0A402CSS8-F1
#
_entry.id   AF-A0A402CSS8-F1
#
_cell.length_a   1.000
_cell.length_b   1.000
_cell.length_c   1.000
_cell.angle_alpha   90.00
_cell.angle_beta   90.00
_cell.angle_gamma   90.00
#
_symmetry.space_group_name_H-M   'P 1'
#
loop_
_entity.id
_entity.type
_entity.pdbx_description
1 polymer ?
#
loop_
_entity_poly.entity_id
_entity_poly.type
_entity_poly.pdbx_seq_one_letter_code
_entity_poly.pdbx_strand_id
1 'polypeptide(L)'
;MPVTKQLSTADEWAPYLKLLEELHGRLEMQPWFKEDWKAICRYVPAGNRVIFILTKDKWCDGAIYFKTRLTNSDLKKGLVRVGLHVETSLTKDGINRIAFDEYLLKHSGTKILSWKGHVINSAHHQKPFHIWIPFTGITLVSSLEDEFSRLQQLGPIIDHAIHAAKPS
;
A
#
# COMPACT_ATOMS: atom_id res chain seq x y z
N MET A 1 -13.02 -14.43 -35.15
CA MET A 1 -11.87 -13.50 -35.04
C MET A 1 -11.03 -13.95 -33.85
N PRO A 2 -9.73 -14.21 -34.01
CA PRO A 2 -8.90 -14.59 -32.88
C PRO A 2 -8.65 -13.35 -32.01
N VAL A 3 -8.93 -13.47 -30.71
CA VAL A 3 -8.56 -12.46 -29.71
C VAL A 3 -7.05 -12.54 -29.57
N THR A 4 -6.33 -11.57 -30.13
CA THR A 4 -4.89 -11.41 -29.93
C THR A 4 -4.67 -11.15 -28.44
N LYS A 5 -4.16 -12.16 -27.74
CA LYS A 5 -3.73 -12.06 -26.35
C LYS A 5 -2.48 -11.18 -26.36
N GLN A 6 -2.66 -9.87 -26.16
CA GLN A 6 -1.55 -8.94 -26.03
C GLN A 6 -0.82 -9.28 -24.71
N LEU A 7 0.18 -10.15 -24.81
CA LEU A 7 1.18 -10.37 -23.78
C LEU A 7 2.03 -9.11 -23.72
N SER A 8 1.55 -8.11 -22.99
CA SER A 8 2.33 -6.94 -22.60
C SER A 8 3.62 -7.40 -21.93
N THR A 9 4.74 -7.08 -22.56
CA THR A 9 6.07 -7.47 -22.09
C THR A 9 6.49 -6.58 -20.92
N ALA A 10 7.57 -6.96 -20.23
CA ALA A 10 8.19 -6.14 -19.19
C ALA A 10 8.56 -4.72 -19.70
N ASP A 11 8.80 -4.58 -21.01
CA ASP A 11 9.20 -3.31 -21.65
C ASP A 11 8.10 -2.25 -21.59
N GLU A 12 6.82 -2.63 -21.74
CA GLU A 12 5.69 -1.69 -21.63
C GLU A 12 5.55 -1.11 -20.22
N TRP A 13 6.02 -1.84 -19.21
CA TRP A 13 5.93 -1.44 -17.81
C TRP A 13 7.19 -0.75 -17.28
N ALA A 14 8.29 -0.79 -18.03
CA ALA A 14 9.56 -0.19 -17.63
C ALA A 14 9.44 1.30 -17.27
N PRO A 15 8.67 2.15 -17.98
CA PRO A 15 8.50 3.55 -17.58
C PRO A 15 7.83 3.70 -16.21
N TYR A 16 6.81 2.89 -15.93
CA TYR A 16 6.10 2.95 -14.65
C TYR A 16 6.93 2.35 -13.51
N LEU A 17 7.74 1.33 -13.80
CA LEU A 17 8.70 0.80 -12.84
C LEU A 17 9.71 1.87 -12.42
N LYS A 18 10.26 2.61 -13.39
CA LYS A 18 11.17 3.74 -13.14
C LYS A 18 10.53 4.84 -12.29
N LEU A 19 9.26 5.18 -12.55
CA LEU A 19 8.54 6.15 -11.71
C LEU A 19 8.39 5.66 -10.26
N LEU A 20 8.14 4.37 -10.05
CA LEU A 20 8.05 3.79 -8.70
C LEU A 20 9.41 3.63 -8.03
N GLU A 21 10.50 3.44 -8.78
CA GLU A 21 11.87 3.50 -8.29
C GLU A 21 12.27 4.93 -7.92
N GLU A 22 11.85 5.93 -8.69
CA GLU A 22 12.02 7.34 -8.34
C GLU A 22 11.29 7.67 -7.04
N LEU A 23 10.04 7.24 -6.90
CA LEU A 23 9.29 7.34 -5.63
C LEU A 23 10.06 6.70 -4.48
N HIS A 24 10.65 5.51 -4.67
CA HIS A 24 11.45 4.86 -3.65
C HIS A 24 12.61 5.76 -3.19
N GLY A 25 13.41 6.27 -4.12
CA GLY A 25 14.54 7.15 -3.80
C GLY A 25 14.11 8.45 -3.10
N ARG A 26 12.96 9.01 -3.47
CA ARG A 26 12.40 10.19 -2.78
C ARG A 26 11.99 9.88 -1.34
N LEU A 27 11.35 8.74 -1.11
CA LEU A 27 10.96 8.31 0.23
C LEU A 27 12.18 8.00 1.10
N GLU A 28 13.23 7.36 0.56
CA GLU A 28 14.48 7.07 1.29
C GLU A 28 15.19 8.33 1.81
N MET A 29 15.02 9.47 1.13
CA MET A 29 15.56 10.76 1.57
C MET A 29 14.77 11.38 2.73
N GLN A 30 13.56 10.91 3.02
CA GLN A 30 12.73 11.46 4.09
C GLN A 30 13.25 11.04 5.47
N PRO A 31 13.28 11.94 6.47
CA PRO A 31 13.76 11.61 7.81
C PRO A 31 13.01 10.43 8.45
N TRP A 32 11.69 10.38 8.28
CA TRP A 32 10.84 9.33 8.85
C TRP A 32 11.09 7.96 8.21
N PHE A 33 11.60 7.88 6.97
CA PHE A 33 11.84 6.60 6.31
C PHE A 33 13.01 5.84 6.94
N LYS A 34 13.96 6.56 7.53
CA LYS A 34 15.11 5.96 8.22
C LYS A 34 14.74 5.21 9.50
N GLU A 35 13.50 5.31 9.96
CA GLU A 35 12.96 4.64 11.15
C GLU A 35 12.35 3.27 10.82
N ASP A 36 13.17 2.35 10.34
CA ASP A 36 12.81 0.95 10.03
C ASP A 36 11.79 0.78 8.88
N TRP A 37 11.63 1.76 7.99
CA TRP A 37 10.79 1.61 6.79
C TRP A 37 11.56 0.94 5.65
N LYS A 38 10.83 0.14 4.88
CA LYS A 38 11.29 -0.47 3.64
C LYS A 38 10.25 -0.28 2.56
N ALA A 39 10.73 -0.07 1.34
CA ALA A 39 9.89 -0.12 0.16
C ALA A 39 10.35 -1.18 -0.83
N ILE A 40 9.39 -1.75 -1.55
CA ILE A 40 9.63 -2.75 -2.59
C ILE A 40 8.86 -2.31 -3.83
N CYS A 41 9.59 -2.14 -4.92
CA CYS A 41 9.06 -1.91 -6.26
C CYS A 41 9.31 -3.17 -7.11
N ARG A 42 8.29 -3.70 -7.80
CA ARG A 42 8.49 -4.79 -8.76
C ARG A 42 7.42 -4.88 -9.83
N TYR A 43 7.80 -5.39 -10.99
CA TYR A 43 6.88 -5.89 -12.01
C TYR A 43 6.36 -7.28 -11.64
N VAL A 44 5.08 -7.54 -11.89
CA VAL A 44 4.42 -8.82 -11.65
C VAL A 44 3.82 -9.34 -12.97
N PRO A 45 4.53 -10.23 -13.71
CA PRO A 45 4.11 -10.69 -15.03
C PRO A 45 2.70 -11.31 -15.05
N ALA A 46 2.43 -12.21 -14.10
CA ALA A 46 1.13 -12.91 -14.02
C ALA A 46 -0.08 -11.97 -13.83
N GLY A 47 0.15 -10.79 -13.26
CA GLY A 47 -0.89 -9.79 -13.02
C GLY A 47 -0.82 -8.58 -13.95
N ASN A 48 0.12 -8.60 -14.89
CA ASN A 48 0.48 -7.51 -15.77
C ASN A 48 0.39 -6.13 -15.11
N ARG A 49 1.24 -5.93 -14.10
CA ARG A 49 1.18 -4.76 -13.24
C ARG A 49 2.53 -4.48 -12.61
N VAL A 50 2.78 -3.23 -12.30
CA VAL A 50 3.82 -2.86 -11.33
C VAL A 50 3.17 -2.65 -9.96
N ILE A 51 3.91 -2.99 -8.91
CA ILE A 51 3.47 -2.80 -7.53
C ILE A 51 4.52 -2.01 -6.77
N PHE A 52 4.04 -1.20 -5.84
CA PHE A 52 4.86 -0.57 -4.83
C PHE A 52 4.30 -0.93 -3.46
N ILE A 53 5.17 -1.37 -2.56
CA ILE A 53 4.85 -1.77 -1.20
C ILE A 53 5.69 -0.91 -0.27
N LEU A 54 5.09 -0.36 0.77
CA LEU A 54 5.75 0.32 1.88
C LEU A 54 5.41 -0.42 3.19
N THR A 55 6.41 -0.84 3.95
CA THR A 55 6.23 -1.60 5.19
C THR A 55 7.30 -1.18 6.22
N LYS A 56 7.11 -1.57 7.48
CA LYS A 56 8.16 -1.48 8.50
C LYS A 56 8.73 -2.86 8.79
N ASP A 57 10.00 -2.94 9.18
CA ASP A 57 10.69 -4.21 9.45
C ASP A 57 9.99 -5.12 10.46
N LYS A 58 9.33 -4.52 11.44
CA LYS A 58 8.66 -5.24 12.53
C LYS A 58 7.22 -5.64 12.21
N TRP A 59 6.73 -5.34 11.01
CA TRP A 59 5.36 -5.63 10.59
C TRP A 59 5.20 -7.06 10.08
N CYS A 60 5.38 -8.01 11.01
CA CYS A 60 5.04 -9.43 10.85
C CYS A 60 5.62 -10.02 9.56
N ASP A 61 6.93 -9.88 9.38
CA ASP A 61 7.67 -10.35 8.20
C ASP A 61 7.06 -9.89 6.85
N GLY A 62 6.53 -8.66 6.83
CA GLY A 62 5.91 -8.07 5.65
C GLY A 62 4.47 -8.55 5.40
N ALA A 63 3.79 -9.11 6.40
CA ALA A 63 2.37 -9.45 6.32
C ALA A 63 1.45 -8.24 6.48
N ILE A 64 1.94 -7.12 7.02
CA ILE A 64 1.24 -5.83 7.06
C ILE A 64 2.03 -4.81 6.25
N TYR A 65 1.37 -4.12 5.34
CA TYR A 65 2.03 -3.13 4.49
C TYR A 65 1.03 -2.19 3.80
N PHE A 66 1.48 -0.99 3.44
CA PHE A 66 0.77 -0.16 2.49
C PHE A 66 1.13 -0.57 1.07
N LYS A 67 0.15 -0.53 0.16
CA LYS A 67 0.39 -0.93 -1.21
C LYS A 67 -0.34 -0.07 -2.21
N THR A 68 0.35 0.14 -3.32
CA THR A 68 -0.26 0.51 -4.57
C THR A 68 0.10 -0.45 -5.69
N ARG A 69 -0.72 -0.46 -6.73
CA ARG A 69 -0.45 -1.17 -7.98
C ARG A 69 -0.94 -0.33 -9.14
N LEU A 70 -0.23 -0.42 -10.27
CA LEU A 70 -0.67 0.14 -11.53
C LEU A 70 -0.98 -1.00 -12.49
N THR A 71 -2.22 -1.02 -12.94
CA THR A 71 -2.71 -1.87 -14.02
C THR A 71 -3.12 -1.01 -15.21
N ASN A 72 -3.31 -1.62 -16.38
CA ASN A 72 -3.84 -0.90 -17.55
C ASN A 72 -5.17 -0.19 -17.26
N SER A 73 -5.99 -0.71 -16.33
CA SER A 73 -7.24 -0.05 -15.93
C SER A 73 -6.99 1.23 -15.13
N ASP A 74 -6.01 1.21 -14.23
CA ASP A 74 -5.64 2.36 -13.39
C ASP A 74 -5.08 3.49 -14.26
N LEU A 75 -4.20 3.13 -15.22
CA LEU A 75 -3.62 4.05 -16.19
C LEU A 75 -4.69 4.72 -17.07
N LYS A 76 -5.64 3.95 -17.61
CA LYS A 76 -6.75 4.47 -18.44
C LYS A 76 -7.66 5.43 -17.68
N LYS A 77 -7.84 5.20 -16.37
CA LYS A 77 -8.70 6.04 -15.52
C LYS A 77 -7.96 7.25 -14.95
N GLY A 78 -6.62 7.26 -15.00
CA GLY A 78 -5.83 8.25 -14.27
C GLY A 78 -6.09 8.18 -12.76
N LEU A 79 -6.36 6.99 -12.22
CA LEU A 79 -6.69 6.77 -10.81
C LEU A 79 -5.88 5.60 -10.28
N VAL A 80 -5.14 5.82 -9.20
CA VAL A 80 -4.36 4.78 -8.53
C VAL A 80 -4.90 4.51 -7.14
N ARG A 81 -4.98 3.24 -6.74
CA ARG A 81 -5.41 2.86 -5.40
C ARG A 81 -4.22 2.71 -4.47
N VAL A 82 -4.32 3.29 -3.28
CA VAL A 82 -3.40 3.05 -2.17
C VAL A 82 -4.21 2.57 -0.97
N GLY A 83 -3.68 1.65 -0.17
CA GLY A 83 -4.35 1.23 1.06
C GLY A 83 -3.49 0.31 1.91
N LEU A 84 -3.94 0.09 3.14
CA LEU A 84 -3.36 -0.91 4.03
C LEU A 84 -3.75 -2.30 3.55
N HIS A 85 -2.79 -3.21 3.56
CA HIS A 85 -2.95 -4.61 3.28
C HIS A 85 -2.51 -5.41 4.49
N VAL A 86 -3.33 -6.41 4.83
CA VAL A 86 -3.11 -7.33 5.94
C VAL A 86 -3.26 -8.74 5.39
N GLU A 87 -2.15 -9.46 5.26
CA GLU A 87 -2.11 -10.79 4.69
C GLU A 87 -2.78 -11.83 5.60
N THR A 88 -3.24 -12.93 5.00
CA THR A 88 -3.81 -14.05 5.76
C THR A 88 -2.77 -14.77 6.61
N SER A 89 -1.48 -14.66 6.27
CA SER A 89 -0.37 -15.25 7.00
C SER A 89 -0.17 -14.66 8.39
N LEU A 90 -0.77 -13.51 8.70
CA LEU A 90 -0.65 -12.84 9.99
C LEU A 90 -1.05 -13.73 11.19
N THR A 91 -1.92 -14.70 10.97
CA THR A 91 -2.31 -15.67 12.01
C THR A 91 -1.16 -16.61 12.38
N LYS A 92 -0.19 -16.83 11.50
CA LYS A 92 1.03 -17.60 11.80
C LYS A 92 1.93 -16.90 12.80
N ASP A 93 1.86 -15.57 12.85
CA ASP A 93 2.56 -14.73 13.80
C ASP A 93 1.79 -14.59 15.14
N GLY A 94 0.77 -15.43 15.32
CA GLY A 94 -0.09 -15.44 16.50
C GLY A 94 -1.08 -14.28 16.55
N ILE A 95 -1.20 -13.44 15.53
CA ILE A 95 -2.03 -12.23 15.62
C ILE A 95 -3.46 -12.50 15.16
N ASN A 96 -4.43 -12.11 15.99
CA ASN A 96 -5.83 -12.11 15.61
C ASN A 96 -6.12 -10.91 14.70
N ARG A 97 -6.35 -11.20 13.41
CA ARG A 97 -6.60 -10.17 12.39
C ARG A 97 -7.82 -9.28 12.68
N ILE A 98 -8.89 -9.84 13.27
CA ILE A 98 -10.09 -9.07 13.61
C ILE A 98 -9.75 -8.09 14.74
N ALA A 99 -9.10 -8.57 15.80
CA ALA A 99 -8.66 -7.72 16.91
C ALA A 99 -7.68 -6.62 16.45
N PHE A 100 -6.77 -6.95 15.52
CA PHE A 100 -5.87 -5.97 14.90
C PHE A 100 -6.65 -4.86 14.19
N ASP A 101 -7.62 -5.23 13.33
CA ASP A 101 -8.39 -4.27 12.55
C ASP A 101 -9.30 -3.41 13.43
N GLU A 102 -9.97 -4.02 14.40
CA GLU A 102 -10.80 -3.32 15.39
C GLU A 102 -9.97 -2.30 16.19
N TYR A 103 -8.78 -2.69 16.66
CA TYR A 103 -7.89 -1.76 17.34
C TYR A 103 -7.47 -0.62 16.41
N LEU A 104 -6.98 -0.94 15.21
CA LEU A 104 -6.52 0.06 14.25
C LEU A 104 -7.63 1.08 13.95
N LEU A 105 -8.83 0.62 13.60
CA LEU A 105 -9.94 1.50 13.22
C LEU A 105 -10.50 2.27 14.42
N LYS A 106 -10.54 1.70 15.61
CA LYS A 106 -10.91 2.42 16.84
C LYS A 106 -9.96 3.59 17.12
N HIS A 107 -8.66 3.41 16.89
CA HIS A 107 -7.63 4.38 17.27
C HIS A 107 -7.22 5.33 16.12
N SER A 108 -7.54 5.00 14.87
CA SER A 108 -7.17 5.82 13.70
C SER A 108 -8.35 6.19 12.78
N GLY A 109 -9.52 5.59 12.94
CA GLY A 109 -10.65 5.73 12.01
C GLY A 109 -11.06 7.17 11.77
N THR A 110 -11.19 7.98 12.83
CA THR A 110 -11.51 9.42 12.71
C THR A 110 -10.43 10.19 11.95
N LYS A 111 -9.15 9.87 12.17
CA LYS A 111 -8.01 10.50 11.47
C LYS A 111 -7.99 10.09 10.00
N ILE A 112 -8.31 8.84 9.68
CA ILE A 112 -8.39 8.35 8.30
C ILE A 112 -9.56 9.00 7.57
N LEU A 113 -10.74 9.08 8.20
CA LEU A 113 -11.94 9.68 7.59
C LEU A 113 -11.83 11.19 7.39
N SER A 114 -11.00 11.90 8.17
CA SER A 114 -10.73 13.32 7.95
C SER A 114 -9.85 13.56 6.72
N TRP A 115 -9.14 12.54 6.22
CA TRP A 115 -8.38 12.62 4.98
C TRP A 115 -9.28 12.45 3.77
N LYS A 116 -9.41 13.52 2.99
CA LYS A 116 -10.26 13.56 1.80
C LYS A 116 -10.02 12.35 0.89
N GLY A 117 -11.10 11.65 0.54
CA GLY A 117 -11.09 10.52 -0.40
C GLY A 117 -10.77 9.15 0.21
N HIS A 118 -10.42 9.09 1.50
CA HIS A 118 -10.26 7.80 2.19
C HIS A 118 -11.59 7.13 2.45
N VAL A 119 -11.58 5.80 2.33
CA VAL A 119 -12.73 4.92 2.56
C VAL A 119 -12.31 3.81 3.51
N ILE A 120 -13.03 3.67 4.62
CA ILE A 120 -12.91 2.54 5.55
C ILE A 120 -13.84 1.41 5.08
N ASN A 121 -13.35 0.17 5.15
CA ASN A 121 -14.11 -1.04 4.90
C ASN A 121 -13.93 -2.01 6.08
N SER A 122 -14.70 -1.78 7.14
CA SER A 122 -14.65 -2.55 8.39
C SER A 122 -15.02 -4.03 8.23
N ALA A 123 -15.72 -4.40 7.15
CA ALA A 123 -16.03 -5.80 6.85
C ALA A 123 -14.90 -6.53 6.10
N HIS A 124 -13.88 -5.80 5.64
CA HIS A 124 -12.80 -6.35 4.81
C HIS A 124 -11.45 -6.21 5.51
N HIS A 125 -11.22 -7.05 6.52
CA HIS A 125 -10.04 -7.04 7.39
C HIS A 125 -8.68 -7.17 6.66
N GLN A 126 -8.64 -7.65 5.41
CA GLN A 126 -7.41 -7.67 4.61
C GLN A 126 -7.04 -6.30 4.02
N LYS A 127 -8.03 -5.39 3.91
CA LYS A 127 -7.87 -4.04 3.35
C LYS A 127 -8.82 -3.08 4.08
N PRO A 128 -8.52 -2.78 5.34
CA PRO A 128 -9.46 -2.09 6.21
C PRO A 128 -9.72 -0.65 5.79
N PHE A 129 -8.83 -0.06 4.99
CA PHE A 129 -9.09 1.21 4.33
C PHE A 129 -8.29 1.35 3.02
N HIS A 130 -8.71 2.30 2.19
CA HIS A 130 -8.00 2.69 0.98
C HIS A 130 -8.39 4.10 0.53
N ILE A 131 -7.63 4.63 -0.43
CA ILE A 131 -7.93 5.86 -1.17
C ILE A 131 -7.72 5.61 -2.67
N TRP A 132 -8.50 6.32 -3.49
CA TRP A 132 -8.23 6.50 -4.92
C TRP A 132 -7.62 7.88 -5.15
N ILE A 133 -6.44 7.91 -5.75
CA ILE A 133 -5.67 9.12 -5.99
C ILE A 133 -5.68 9.39 -7.48
N PRO A 134 -6.20 10.55 -7.92
CA PRO A 134 -6.04 10.99 -9.29
C PRO A 134 -4.58 11.26 -9.62
N PHE A 135 -4.15 10.81 -10.79
CA PHE A 135 -2.80 11.05 -11.28
C PHE A 135 -2.76 11.22 -12.80
N THR A 136 -1.68 11.88 -13.24
CA THR A 136 -1.21 11.89 -14.62
C THR A 136 0.19 11.24 -14.66
N GLY A 137 0.71 10.94 -15.84
CA GLY A 137 2.09 10.45 -15.96
C GLY A 137 3.14 11.34 -15.28
N ILE A 138 2.85 12.65 -15.15
CA ILE A 138 3.74 13.64 -14.52
C ILE A 138 3.55 13.68 -12.99
N THR A 139 2.31 13.57 -12.51
CA THR A 139 1.98 13.79 -11.09
C THR A 139 1.99 12.52 -10.25
N LEU A 140 2.13 11.34 -10.86
CA LEU A 140 2.05 10.06 -10.16
C LEU A 140 3.01 9.97 -8.97
N VAL A 141 4.28 10.32 -9.17
CA VAL A 141 5.33 10.21 -8.13
C VAL A 141 5.01 11.11 -6.95
N SER A 142 4.75 12.40 -7.20
CA SER A 142 4.43 13.36 -6.14
C SER A 142 3.14 12.99 -5.40
N SER A 143 2.10 12.55 -6.13
CA SER A 143 0.83 12.17 -5.50
C SER A 143 0.94 10.92 -4.63
N LEU A 144 1.79 9.96 -5.00
CA LEU A 144 2.08 8.80 -4.15
C LEU A 144 2.99 9.17 -2.97
N GLU A 145 3.98 10.03 -3.18
CA GLU A 145 4.88 10.53 -2.13
C GLU A 145 4.10 11.24 -1.01
N ASP A 146 3.19 12.13 -1.38
CA ASP A 146 2.29 12.82 -0.44
C ASP A 146 1.43 11.84 0.35
N GLU A 147 0.89 10.82 -0.33
CA GLU A 147 0.05 9.82 0.34
C GLU A 147 0.86 8.95 1.29
N PHE A 148 2.01 8.42 0.88
CA PHE A 148 2.85 7.60 1.74
C PHE A 148 3.39 8.40 2.94
N SER A 149 3.72 9.68 2.75
CA SER A 149 4.09 10.60 3.84
C SER A 149 2.94 10.88 4.82
N ARG A 150 1.69 10.73 4.37
CA ARG A 150 0.51 10.78 5.26
C ARG A 150 0.30 9.45 5.97
N LEU A 151 0.34 8.34 5.24
CA LEU A 151 0.09 6.99 5.75
C LEU A 151 1.13 6.55 6.79
N GLN A 152 2.38 6.99 6.67
CA GLN A 152 3.43 6.68 7.65
C GLN A 152 3.04 7.13 9.08
N GLN A 153 2.20 8.16 9.22
CA GLN A 153 1.72 8.63 10.52
C GLN A 153 0.84 7.63 11.26
N LEU A 154 0.38 6.57 10.57
CA LEU A 154 -0.33 5.44 11.20
C LEU A 154 0.65 4.41 11.76
N GLY A 155 1.95 4.56 11.51
CA GLY A 155 2.99 3.62 11.88
C GLY A 155 2.93 3.18 13.35
N PRO A 156 2.97 4.13 14.31
CA PRO A 156 2.85 3.82 15.73
C PRO A 156 1.53 3.15 16.11
N ILE A 157 0.43 3.48 15.44
CA ILE A 157 -0.89 2.88 15.71
C ILE A 157 -0.91 1.42 15.24
N ILE A 158 -0.29 1.13 14.08
CA ILE A 158 -0.15 -0.23 13.57
C ILE A 158 0.76 -1.05 14.49
N ASP A 159 1.86 -0.47 14.99
CA ASP A 159 2.74 -1.12 15.96
C ASP A 159 1.96 -1.53 17.23
N HIS A 160 1.12 -0.63 17.77
CA HIS A 160 0.26 -0.93 18.92
C HIS A 160 -0.83 -1.95 18.60
N ALA A 161 -1.46 -1.87 17.41
CA ALA A 161 -2.47 -2.82 16.98
C ALA A 161 -1.91 -4.25 16.89
N ILE A 162 -0.68 -4.40 16.38
CA ILE A 162 0.06 -5.68 16.36
C ILE A 162 0.22 -6.23 17.78
N HIS A 163 0.62 -5.39 18.74
CA HIS A 163 0.85 -5.82 20.12
C HIS A 163 -0.45 -6.20 20.83
N ALA A 164 -1.51 -5.41 20.65
CA ALA A 164 -2.82 -5.66 21.26
C ALA A 164 -3.51 -6.91 20.71
N ALA A 165 -3.17 -7.32 19.48
CA ALA A 165 -3.79 -8.44 18.80
C ALA A 165 -3.04 -9.78 18.98
N LYS A 166 -1.93 -9.80 19.72
CA LYS A 166 -1.27 -11.04 20.14
C LYS A 166 -2.01 -11.67 21.33
N PRO A 167 -2.26 -12.98 21.34
CA PRO A 167 -2.87 -13.68 22.47
C PRO A 167 -1.98 -13.54 23.70
N SER A 168 -2.64 -13.36 24.85
CA SER A 168 -2.04 -13.33 26.18
C SER A 168 -1.62 -14.72 26.63
#